data_AF-A0A6F8ZPA2-F1
#
_entry.id   AF-A0A6F8ZPA2-F1
#
_cell.length_a   1.000
_cell.length_b   1.000
_cell.length_c   1.000
_cell.angle_alpha   90.00
_cell.angle_beta   90.00
_cell.angle_gamma   90.00
#
_symmetry.space_group_name_H-M   'P 1'
#
loop_
_entity.id
_entity.type
_entity.pdbx_description
1 polymer ?
#
loop_
_entity_poly.entity_id
_entity_poly.type
_entity_poly.pdbx_seq_one_letter_code
_entity_poly.pdbx_strand_id
1 'polypeptide(L)'
;MTLTRGSFTYRTGEEYHGDWKEGKTSINLLSQGAGVFSRFDGMKFEGEFKSGCVEGYGLLTFPNGNHGVPRNEGLFENHKLQKRENCPGVVQRAQGAASTARSLAL
;
A
#
# COMPACT_ATOMS: atom_id res chain seq x y z
N MET A 1 -5.74 2.78 19.26
CA MET A 1 -6.09 1.74 18.26
C MET A 1 -4.78 1.12 17.82
N THR A 2 -4.59 -0.18 18.02
CA THR A 2 -3.35 -0.88 17.66
C THR A 2 -3.43 -1.31 16.20
N LEU A 3 -2.41 -0.98 15.41
CA LEU A 3 -2.26 -1.53 14.06
C LEU A 3 -1.46 -2.84 14.15
N THR A 4 -1.89 -3.84 13.40
CA THR A 4 -1.19 -5.12 13.26
C THR A 4 -0.64 -5.25 11.85
N ARG A 5 0.45 -6.01 11.67
CA ARG A 5 1.02 -6.26 10.34
C ARG A 5 0.58 -7.60 9.81
N GLY A 6 0.26 -7.65 8.53
CA GLY A 6 -0.26 -8.85 7.91
C GLY A 6 -0.17 -8.83 6.39
N SER A 7 -0.23 -10.02 5.80
CA SER A 7 -0.25 -10.23 4.36
C SER A 7 -1.61 -10.77 3.95
N PHE A 8 -2.15 -10.26 2.84
CA PHE A 8 -3.41 -10.72 2.28
C PHE A 8 -3.29 -10.84 0.76
N THR A 9 -3.72 -11.98 0.24
CA THR A 9 -3.82 -12.25 -1.20
C THR A 9 -5.29 -12.42 -1.56
N TYR A 10 -5.78 -11.56 -2.45
CA TYR A 10 -7.13 -11.62 -2.97
C TYR A 10 -7.25 -12.76 -3.98
N ARG A 11 -8.45 -13.33 -4.14
CA ARG A 11 -8.71 -14.38 -5.16
C ARG A 11 -8.43 -13.90 -6.59
N THR A 12 -8.52 -12.58 -6.81
CA THR A 12 -8.20 -11.89 -8.08
C THR A 12 -6.71 -11.82 -8.38
N GLY A 13 -5.84 -12.25 -7.46
CA GLY A 13 -4.38 -12.19 -7.62
C GLY A 13 -3.75 -10.87 -7.15
N GLU A 14 -4.56 -9.94 -6.62
CA GLU A 14 -4.06 -8.75 -5.95
C GLU A 14 -3.49 -9.12 -4.58
N GLU A 15 -2.52 -8.35 -4.11
CA GLU A 15 -1.86 -8.59 -2.83
C GLU A 15 -1.71 -7.29 -2.05
N TYR A 16 -1.85 -7.37 -0.73
CA TYR A 16 -1.51 -6.30 0.18
C TYR A 16 -0.64 -6.83 1.31
N HIS A 17 0.42 -6.10 1.63
CA HIS A 17 1.30 -6.38 2.76
C HIS A 17 1.57 -5.08 3.51
N GLY A 18 1.25 -5.02 4.80
CA GLY A 18 1.46 -3.81 5.57
C GLY A 18 0.67 -3.77 6.85
N ASP A 19 0.40 -2.55 7.29
CA ASP A 19 -0.36 -2.27 8.49
C ASP A 19 -1.88 -2.45 8.26
N TRP A 20 -2.57 -2.94 9.29
CA TRP A 20 -4.00 -3.22 9.32
C TRP A 20 -4.58 -2.76 10.64
N LYS A 21 -5.87 -2.44 10.62
CA LYS A 21 -6.63 -2.19 11.84
C LYS A 21 -7.25 -3.47 12.36
N GLU A 22 -6.96 -3.83 13.61
CA GLU A 22 -7.59 -4.97 14.29
C GLU A 22 -9.06 -4.63 14.62
N GLY A 23 -10.02 -5.41 14.11
CA GLY A 23 -11.44 -5.18 14.39
C GLY A 23 -12.45 -5.89 13.48
N LYS A 24 -13.03 -6.97 14.04
CA LYS A 24 -14.27 -7.68 13.68
C LYS A 24 -14.40 -8.28 12.27
N THR A 25 -14.06 -9.58 12.24
CA THR A 25 -14.76 -10.65 11.51
C THR A 25 -14.93 -10.45 10.00
N SER A 26 -13.99 -11.05 9.26
CA SER A 26 -14.27 -11.79 8.03
C SER A 26 -15.21 -11.11 7.03
N ILE A 27 -14.75 -10.01 6.38
CA ILE A 27 -15.10 -9.58 4.99
C ILE A 27 -14.61 -8.16 4.68
N ASN A 28 -14.35 -7.31 5.69
CA ASN A 28 -13.88 -5.93 5.47
C ASN A 28 -12.58 -5.63 6.23
N LEU A 29 -11.51 -6.40 5.95
CA LEU A 29 -10.15 -6.04 6.35
C LEU A 29 -9.74 -4.80 5.54
N LEU A 30 -9.76 -3.65 6.19
CA LEU A 30 -9.36 -2.40 5.58
C LEU A 30 -7.89 -2.15 5.90
N SER A 31 -7.05 -2.12 4.86
CA SER A 31 -5.68 -1.66 4.97
C SER A 31 -5.65 -0.27 5.62
N GLN A 32 -4.73 -0.07 6.56
CA GLN A 32 -4.65 1.13 7.37
C GLN A 32 -3.21 1.37 7.78
N GLY A 33 -2.66 2.55 7.45
CA GLY A 33 -1.27 2.88 7.75
C GLY A 33 -0.36 2.61 6.55
N ALA A 34 0.87 2.18 6.78
CA ALA A 34 1.85 2.01 5.72
C ALA A 34 1.77 0.59 5.13
N GLY A 35 1.83 0.48 3.80
CA GLY A 35 1.79 -0.82 3.14
C GLY A 35 2.18 -0.80 1.68
N VAL A 36 2.27 -1.99 1.12
CA VAL A 36 2.53 -2.23 -0.31
C VAL A 36 1.36 -3.00 -0.87
N PHE A 37 0.72 -2.41 -1.87
CA PHE A 37 -0.33 -3.06 -2.67
C PHE A 37 0.24 -3.43 -4.04
N SER A 38 0.05 -4.68 -4.44
CA SER A 38 0.38 -5.18 -5.77
C SER A 38 -0.90 -5.59 -6.47
N ARG A 39 -1.12 -5.06 -7.68
CA ARG A 39 -2.23 -5.45 -8.53
C ARG A 39 -1.82 -6.63 -9.41
N PHE A 40 -2.81 -7.42 -9.83
CA PHE A 40 -2.63 -8.61 -10.67
C PHE A 40 -1.86 -8.35 -11.99
N ASP A 41 -1.86 -7.11 -12.49
CA ASP A 41 -1.17 -6.72 -13.72
C ASP A 41 0.30 -6.29 -13.50
N GLY A 42 0.79 -6.36 -12.26
CA GLY A 42 2.15 -5.95 -11.88
C GLY A 42 2.28 -4.49 -11.46
N MET A 43 1.19 -3.71 -11.48
CA MET A 43 1.19 -2.36 -10.92
C MET A 43 1.34 -2.44 -9.40
N LYS A 44 2.20 -1.59 -8.83
CA LYS A 44 2.48 -1.56 -7.39
C LYS A 44 2.32 -0.16 -6.83
N PHE A 45 1.72 -0.06 -5.65
CA PHE A 45 1.65 1.16 -4.86
C PHE A 45 2.33 0.95 -3.49
N GLU A 46 3.22 1.87 -3.12
CA GLU A 46 3.98 1.84 -1.88
C GLU A 46 3.71 3.15 -1.13
N GLY A 47 2.92 3.10 -0.04
CA GLY A 47 2.52 4.31 0.64
C GLY A 47 1.48 4.11 1.75
N GLU A 48 0.69 5.15 1.96
CA GLU A 48 -0.31 5.22 3.02
C GLU A 48 -1.70 4.76 2.55
N PHE A 49 -2.36 4.01 3.43
CA PHE A 49 -3.70 3.48 3.22
C PHE A 49 -4.61 3.88 4.37
N LYS A 50 -5.87 4.13 4.04
CA LYS A 50 -6.92 4.37 5.02
C LYS A 50 -8.20 3.73 4.54
N SER A 51 -8.82 2.96 5.41
CA SER A 51 -10.09 2.29 5.12
C SER A 51 -10.06 1.47 3.81
N GLY A 52 -8.95 0.80 3.50
CA GLY A 52 -8.83 -0.02 2.28
C GLY A 52 -8.44 0.75 1.02
N CYS A 53 -8.35 2.08 1.10
CA CYS A 53 -8.07 2.94 -0.04
C CYS A 53 -6.67 3.56 0.08
N VAL A 54 -6.05 3.80 -1.08
CA VAL A 54 -4.84 4.64 -1.18
C VAL A 54 -5.22 6.07 -0.77
N GLU A 55 -4.68 6.51 0.36
CA GLU A 55 -4.99 7.81 0.94
C GLU A 55 -3.79 8.31 1.75
N GLY A 56 -3.19 9.41 1.30
CA GLY A 56 -1.94 9.94 1.83
C GLY A 56 -0.80 9.85 0.83
N TYR A 57 0.43 9.86 1.34
CA TYR A 57 1.61 9.90 0.49
C TYR A 57 2.01 8.53 -0.03
N GLY A 58 2.61 8.47 -1.22
CA GLY A 58 3.17 7.23 -1.73
C GLY A 58 3.77 7.33 -3.12
N LEU A 59 4.16 6.17 -3.63
CA LEU A 59 4.79 5.98 -4.92
C LEU A 59 4.06 4.92 -5.74
N LEU A 60 3.78 5.26 -6.99
CA LEU A 60 3.26 4.34 -7.97
C LEU A 60 4.38 3.78 -8.86
N THR A 61 4.36 2.47 -9.05
CA THR A 61 5.25 1.74 -9.96
C THR A 61 4.40 0.96 -10.95
N PHE A 62 4.63 1.17 -12.24
CA PHE A 62 3.97 0.47 -13.32
C PHE A 62 4.58 -0.93 -13.54
N PRO A 63 3.89 -1.84 -14.25
CA PRO A 63 4.39 -3.20 -14.47
C PRO A 63 5.78 -3.29 -15.12
N ASN A 64 6.17 -2.27 -15.89
CA ASN A 64 7.49 -2.16 -16.50
C ASN A 64 8.58 -1.63 -15.54
N GLY A 65 8.27 -1.46 -14.26
CA GLY A 65 9.17 -0.95 -13.24
C GLY A 65 9.35 0.57 -13.24
N ASN A 66 8.76 1.30 -14.20
CA ASN A 66 8.85 2.75 -14.24
C ASN A 66 7.83 3.41 -13.29
N HIS A 67 8.03 4.69 -12.98
CA HIS A 67 7.12 5.47 -12.15
C HIS A 67 6.30 6.48 -12.95
N GLY A 68 6.28 6.34 -14.28
CA GLY A 68 5.76 7.32 -15.22
C GLY A 68 6.64 8.58 -15.38
N VAL A 69 6.28 9.39 -16.37
CA VAL A 69 6.92 10.68 -16.67
C VAL A 69 5.81 11.73 -16.82
N PRO A 70 5.68 12.71 -15.90
CA PRO A 70 6.46 12.87 -14.67
C PRO A 70 6.21 11.74 -13.65
N ARG A 71 7.16 11.57 -12.70
CA ARG A 71 7.10 10.56 -11.65
C ARG A 71 5.80 10.67 -10.83
N ASN A 72 5.12 9.53 -10.66
CA ASN A 72 3.87 9.41 -9.92
C ASN A 72 4.16 9.13 -8.44
N GLU A 73 4.71 10.15 -7.78
CA GLU A 73 4.99 10.15 -6.34
C GLU A 73 4.41 11.40 -5.71
N GLY A 74 3.79 11.26 -4.54
CA GLY A 74 3.28 12.38 -3.76
C GLY A 74 1.97 12.04 -3.06
N LEU A 75 1.09 13.04 -2.91
CA LEU A 75 -0.17 12.93 -2.17
C LEU A 75 -1.27 12.34 -3.07
N PHE A 76 -1.83 11.21 -2.66
CA PHE A 76 -2.97 10.56 -3.28
C PHE A 76 -4.22 10.72 -2.41
N GLU A 77 -5.29 11.23 -3.00
CA GLU A 77 -6.61 11.35 -2.34
C GLU A 77 -7.70 11.08 -3.37
N ASN A 78 -8.78 10.42 -2.95
CA ASN A 78 -9.88 10.01 -3.84
C ASN A 78 -9.38 9.23 -5.08
N HIS A 79 -8.42 8.34 -4.88
CA HIS A 79 -7.79 7.51 -5.92
C HIS A 79 -7.02 8.29 -7.00
N LYS A 80 -6.69 9.57 -6.77
CA LYS A 80 -5.95 10.41 -7.71
C LYS A 80 -4.73 11.04 -7.05
N LEU A 81 -3.66 11.19 -7.82
CA LEU A 81 -2.49 11.96 -7.43
C LEU A 81 -2.84 13.46 -7.44
N GLN A 82 -3.01 14.05 -6.26
CA GLN A 82 -3.35 15.46 -6.09
C GLN A 82 -2.13 16.36 -6.19
N LYS A 83 -1.01 15.93 -5.61
CA LYS A 83 0.23 16.70 -5.57
C LYS A 83 1.42 15.79 -5.82
N ARG A 84 2.31 16.21 -6.72
CA ARG A 84 3.60 15.54 -6.92
C ARG A 84 4.61 16.06 -5.91
N GLU A 85 5.18 15.16 -5.13
CA GLU A 85 6.15 15.46 -4.08
C GLU A 85 6.97 14.22 -3.77
N ASN A 86 8.28 14.38 -3.63
CA ASN A 86 9.15 13.27 -3.25
C ASN A 86 8.91 12.92 -1.77
N CYS A 87 8.61 11.66 -1.47
CA CYS A 87 8.22 11.18 -0.14
C CYS A 87 8.94 9.87 0.25
N PRO A 88 10.29 9.81 0.18
CA PRO A 88 11.04 8.56 0.33
C PRO A 88 10.85 7.92 1.71
N GLY A 89 10.68 8.71 2.77
CA GLY A 89 10.42 8.18 4.11
C GLY A 89 9.07 7.44 4.20
N VAL A 90 8.07 7.84 3.43
CA VAL A 90 6.76 7.15 3.39
C VAL A 90 6.91 5.82 2.66
N VAL A 91 7.59 5.83 1.52
CA VAL A 91 7.88 4.62 0.72
C VAL A 91 8.70 3.61 1.53
N GLN A 92 9.74 4.05 2.23
CA GLN A 92 10.56 3.19 3.08
C GLN A 92 9.76 2.58 4.24
N ARG A 93 8.87 3.36 4.89
CA ARG A 93 7.98 2.83 5.94
C ARG A 93 7.02 1.78 5.38
N ALA A 94 6.43 2.04 4.21
CA ALA A 94 5.56 1.09 3.52
C ALA A 94 6.28 -0.23 3.19
N GLN A 95 7.48 -0.15 2.63
CA GLN A 95 8.32 -1.32 2.35
C GLN A 95 8.68 -2.08 3.64
N GLY A 96 9.09 -1.38 4.69
CA GLY A 96 9.39 -2.01 5.98
C GLY A 96 8.17 -2.70 6.60
N ALA A 97 7.00 -2.07 6.56
CA ALA A 97 5.75 -2.66 7.02
C ALA A 97 5.41 -3.93 6.21
N ALA A 98 5.53 -3.86 4.88
CA ALA A 98 5.32 -5.00 3.99
C ALA A 98 6.32 -6.15 4.25
N SER A 99 7.60 -5.86 4.46
CA SER A 99 8.61 -6.87 4.78
C SER A 99 8.30 -7.60 6.08
N THR A 100 7.94 -6.87 7.15
CA THR A 100 7.52 -7.49 8.41
C THR A 100 6.21 -8.28 8.25
N ALA A 101 5.25 -7.75 7.49
CA ALA A 101 4.00 -8.44 7.21
C ALA A 101 4.21 -9.77 6.46
N ARG A 102 5.15 -9.82 5.51
CA ARG A 102 5.51 -11.04 4.78
C ARG A 102 6.23 -12.04 5.67
N SER A 103 7.12 -11.59 6.57
CA SER A 103 7.82 -12.49 7.48
C SER A 103 6.92 -13.15 8.54
N LEU A 104 5.78 -12.54 8.85
CA LEU A 104 4.79 -13.09 9.78
C LEU A 104 3.83 -14.10 9.12
N ALA A 105 3.86 -14.21 7.79
CA ALA A 105 3.02 -15.13 7.02
C ALA A 105 3.72 -16.46 6.68
N LEU A 106 4.97 -16.64 7.14
CA LEU A 106 5.76 -17.87 7.08
C LEU A 106 5.68 -18.60 8.43
#